data_AF-A0A520BJ19-F1
#
_entry.id   AF-A0A520BJ19-F1
#
_cell.length_a   1.000
_cell.length_b   1.000
_cell.length_c   1.000
_cell.angle_alpha   90.00
_cell.angle_beta   90.00
_cell.angle_gamma   90.00
#
_symmetry.space_group_name_H-M   'P 1'
#
loop_
_entity.id
_entity.type
_entity.pdbx_description
1 polymer ?
#
loop_
_entity_poly.entity_id
_entity_poly.type
_entity_poly.pdbx_seq_one_letter_code
_entity_poly.pdbx_strand_id
1 'polypeptide(L)'
;APMKSEKYFKAALSLGMQMDHNIALAKLSLAGIAMAKRNKREATMYLADAKKADKNKLLADQIKQMKDQMGMMDKQQQVRYR
;
A
#
# COMPACT_ATOMS: atom_id res chain seq x y z
N ALA A 1 -14.33 10.36 6.07
CA ALA A 1 -13.03 11.00 6.39
C ALA A 1 -11.96 9.93 6.63
N PRO A 2 -10.97 9.80 5.74
CA PRO A 2 -9.95 8.74 5.78
C PRO A 2 -9.08 8.74 7.04
N MET A 3 -9.02 9.87 7.78
CA MET A 3 -8.22 10.02 9.00
C MET A 3 -8.71 9.20 10.20
N LYS A 4 -9.99 8.81 10.25
CA LYS A 4 -10.51 7.97 11.34
C LYS A 4 -10.04 6.52 11.18
N SER A 5 -10.02 6.01 9.95
CA SER A 5 -9.63 4.64 9.65
C SER A 5 -8.18 4.33 10.02
N GLU A 6 -7.26 5.28 9.86
CA GLU A 6 -5.84 5.10 10.21
C GLU A 6 -5.63 4.79 11.70
N LYS A 7 -6.44 5.40 12.58
CA LYS A 7 -6.37 5.20 14.03
C LYS A 7 -6.85 3.81 14.44
N TYR A 8 -7.90 3.30 13.78
CA TYR A 8 -8.44 1.95 14.04
C TYR A 8 -7.50 0.86 13.51
N PHE A 9 -6.86 1.04 12.36
CA PHE A 9 -5.88 0.08 11.86
C PHE A 9 -4.63 -0.02 12.75
N LYS A 10 -4.14 1.10 13.28
CA LYS A 10 -3.02 1.13 14.24
C LYS A 10 -3.37 0.44 15.57
N ALA A 11 -4.59 0.65 16.08
CA ALA A 11 -5.06 -0.02 17.29
C ALA A 11 -5.21 -1.54 17.09
N ALA A 12 -5.70 -1.97 15.93
CA ALA A 12 -5.90 -3.38 15.64
C ALA A 12 -4.58 -4.16 15.48
N LEU A 13 -3.54 -3.52 14.93
CA LEU A 13 -2.17 -4.06 14.91
C LEU A 13 -1.58 -4.18 16.34
N SER A 14 -1.84 -3.20 17.21
CA SER A 14 -1.31 -3.17 18.57
C SER A 14 -2.02 -4.13 19.54
N LEU A 15 -3.29 -4.47 19.29
CA LEU A 15 -4.10 -5.36 20.13
C LEU A 15 -3.87 -6.85 19.87
N GLY A 16 -2.90 -7.21 19.01
CA GLY A 16 -2.57 -8.60 18.73
C GLY A 16 -3.42 -9.22 17.63
N MET A 17 -3.60 -8.51 16.50
CA MET A 17 -3.96 -9.19 15.26
C MET A 17 -2.82 -10.15 14.88
N GLN A 18 -2.94 -11.42 15.28
CA GLN A 18 -2.03 -12.50 14.92
C GLN A 18 -2.07 -12.88 13.43
N MET A 19 -2.90 -12.23 12.62
CA MET A 19 -3.08 -12.53 11.21
C MET A 19 -2.18 -11.66 10.35
N ASP A 20 -1.17 -12.26 9.73
CA ASP A 20 -0.27 -11.68 8.72
C ASP A 20 -1.03 -10.83 7.66
N HIS A 21 -2.27 -11.19 7.38
CA HIS A 21 -3.21 -10.47 6.53
C HIS A 21 -3.42 -8.99 6.93
N ASN A 22 -3.58 -8.70 8.22
CA ASN A 22 -3.86 -7.33 8.67
C ASN A 22 -2.63 -6.43 8.57
N ILE A 23 -1.43 -7.02 8.74
CA ILE A 23 -0.15 -6.36 8.50
C ILE A 23 -0.03 -6.02 7.00
N ALA A 24 -0.40 -6.96 6.13
CA ALA A 24 -0.41 -6.73 4.68
C ALA A 24 -1.37 -5.60 4.28
N LEU A 25 -2.58 -5.56 4.86
CA LEU A 25 -3.58 -4.52 4.59
C LEU A 25 -3.11 -3.13 5.04
N ALA A 26 -2.50 -3.02 6.22
CA ALA A 26 -1.96 -1.76 6.72
C ALA A 26 -0.83 -1.24 5.81
N LYS A 27 0.09 -2.10 5.39
CA LYS A 27 1.19 -1.75 4.47
C LYS A 27 0.68 -1.37 3.08
N LEU A 28 -0.32 -2.09 2.56
CA LEU A 28 -1.01 -1.74 1.32
C LEU A 28 -1.62 -0.33 1.40
N SER A 29 -2.28 -0.01 2.52
CA SER A 29 -2.87 1.31 2.75
C SER A 29 -1.81 2.42 2.81
N LEU A 30 -0.68 2.17 3.47
CA LEU A 30 0.47 3.10 3.50
C LEU A 30 1.06 3.33 2.10
N ALA A 31 1.15 2.29 1.28
CA ALA A 31 1.54 2.46 -0.11
C ALA A 31 0.57 3.37 -0.88
N GLY A 32 -0.75 3.29 -0.62
CA GLY A 32 -1.76 4.13 -1.27
C GLY A 32 -1.61 5.59 -0.88
N ILE A 33 -1.33 5.85 0.40
CA ILE A 33 -1.05 7.20 0.91
C ILE A 33 0.25 7.75 0.32
N ALA A 34 1.31 6.94 0.24
CA ALA A 34 2.59 7.34 -0.36
C ALA A 34 2.43 7.69 -1.85
N MET A 35 1.63 6.91 -2.59
CA MET A 35 1.27 7.23 -3.98
C MET A 35 0.53 8.56 -4.10
N ALA A 36 -0.46 8.81 -3.23
CA ALA A 36 -1.18 10.09 -3.21
C ALA A 36 -0.27 11.30 -2.94
N LYS A 37 0.78 11.10 -2.14
CA LYS A 37 1.83 12.09 -1.86
C LYS A 37 2.91 12.17 -2.96
N ARG A 38 2.77 11.43 -4.06
CA ARG A 38 3.79 11.28 -5.11
C ARG A 38 5.15 10.76 -4.61
N ASN A 39 5.18 10.07 -3.48
CA ASN A 39 6.39 9.46 -2.94
C ASN A 39 6.53 8.02 -3.44
N LYS A 40 7.04 7.89 -4.66
CA LYS A 40 7.20 6.59 -5.33
C LYS A 40 8.09 5.62 -4.56
N ARG A 41 9.16 6.11 -3.95
CA ARG A 41 10.15 5.28 -3.23
C ARG A 41 9.55 4.63 -1.99
N GLU A 42 8.73 5.37 -1.24
CA GLU A 42 8.00 4.80 -0.11
C GLU A 42 6.89 3.86 -0.58
N ALA A 43 6.15 4.23 -1.64
CA ALA A 43 5.10 3.38 -2.18
C ALA A 43 5.64 2.01 -2.62
N THR A 44 6.79 1.95 -3.31
CA THR A 44 7.41 0.66 -3.70
C THR A 44 7.84 -0.16 -2.49
N MET A 45 8.41 0.47 -1.46
CA MET A 45 8.83 -0.19 -0.23
C MET A 45 7.63 -0.83 0.48
N TYR A 46 6.57 -0.04 0.71
CA TYR A 46 5.36 -0.53 1.39
C TYR A 46 4.64 -1.62 0.60
N LEU A 47 4.60 -1.55 -0.74
CA LEU A 47 4.06 -2.64 -1.56
C LEU A 47 4.87 -3.93 -1.48
N ALA A 48 6.20 -3.83 -1.41
CA ALA A 48 7.06 -5.00 -1.24
C ALA A 48 6.82 -5.65 0.12
N ASP A 49 6.70 -4.84 1.17
CA ASP A 49 6.46 -5.32 2.52
C ASP A 49 5.03 -5.85 2.73
N ALA A 50 4.05 -5.28 2.03
CA ALA A 50 2.67 -5.80 1.99
C ALA A 50 2.63 -7.18 1.34
N LYS A 51 3.35 -7.35 0.21
CA LYS A 51 3.46 -8.65 -0.47
C LYS A 51 4.12 -9.72 0.40
N LYS A 52 5.14 -9.36 1.17
CA LYS A 52 5.80 -10.29 2.11
C LYS A 52 4.89 -10.69 3.27
N ALA A 53 4.05 -9.76 3.73
CA ALA A 53 3.09 -10.02 4.80
C ALA A 53 1.84 -10.77 4.30
N ASP A 54 1.49 -10.71 3.02
CA ASP A 54 0.32 -11.41 2.46
C ASP A 54 0.60 -12.90 2.18
N LYS A 55 0.81 -13.69 3.24
CA LYS A 55 1.14 -15.12 3.14
C LYS A 55 0.04 -15.97 2.49
N ASN A 56 -1.21 -15.56 2.64
CA ASN A 56 -2.38 -16.26 2.10
C ASN A 56 -2.84 -15.71 0.73
N LYS A 57 -2.10 -14.75 0.15
CA LYS A 57 -2.37 -14.14 -1.16
C LYS A 57 -3.77 -13.51 -1.27
N LEU A 58 -4.35 -13.06 -0.16
CA LEU A 58 -5.71 -12.49 -0.12
C LEU A 58 -5.74 -11.05 -0.63
N LEU A 59 -4.60 -10.37 -0.69
CA LEU A 59 -4.46 -8.99 -1.17
C LEU A 59 -3.62 -8.93 -2.45
N ALA A 60 -3.31 -10.08 -3.05
CA ALA A 60 -2.44 -10.17 -4.22
C ALA A 60 -2.96 -9.33 -5.40
N ASP A 61 -4.29 -9.32 -5.62
CA ASP A 61 -4.92 -8.55 -6.69
C ASP A 61 -4.85 -7.05 -6.42
N GLN A 62 -5.13 -6.58 -5.20
CA GLN A 62 -4.95 -5.17 -4.84
C GLN A 62 -3.48 -4.73 -4.95
N ILE A 63 -2.52 -5.56 -4.52
CA ILE A 63 -1.08 -5.25 -4.65
C ILE A 63 -0.70 -5.11 -6.12
N LYS A 64 -1.24 -5.97 -6.98
CA LYS A 64 -1.01 -5.91 -8.44
C LYS A 64 -1.61 -4.63 -9.03
N GLN A 65 -2.87 -4.32 -8.73
CA GLN A 65 -3.53 -3.10 -9.20
C GLN A 65 -2.77 -1.84 -8.78
N MET A 66 -2.26 -1.79 -7.54
CA MET A 66 -1.45 -0.65 -7.08
C MET A 66 -0.12 -0.54 -7.82
N LYS A 67 0.55 -1.65 -8.11
CA LYS A 67 1.77 -1.63 -8.93
C LYS A 67 1.51 -1.15 -10.35
N ASP A 68 0.41 -1.57 -10.94
CA ASP A 68 0.00 -1.14 -12.28
C ASP A 68 -0.28 0.37 -12.29
N GLN A 69 -0.96 0.87 -11.25
CA GLN A 69 -1.21 2.30 -11.07
C GLN A 69 0.08 3.12 -10.91
N MET A 70 1.08 2.61 -10.18
CA MET A 70 2.41 3.23 -10.10
C MET A 70 3.09 3.32 -11.48
N GLY A 71 3.01 2.24 -12.27
CA GLY A 71 3.56 2.22 -13.63
C GLY A 71 2.89 3.21 -14.57
N MET A 72 1.59 3.46 -14.40
CA MET A 72 0.87 4.50 -15.15
C MET A 72 1.30 5.92 -14.74
N MET A 73 1.52 6.16 -13.44
CA MET A 73 2.03 7.44 -12.95
C MET A 73 3.40 7.78 -13.56
N ASP A 74 4.28 6.79 -13.70
CA ASP A 74 5.60 6.97 -14.34
C ASP A 74 5.48 7.40 -15.81
N LYS A 75 4.59 6.74 -16.57
CA LYS A 75 4.34 7.08 -17.98
C LYS A 75 3.76 8.48 -18.11
N GLN A 76 2.83 8.86 -17.24
CA GLN A 76 2.23 10.18 -17.24
C GLN A 76 3.23 11.28 -16.85
N GLN A 77 4.18 10.97 -15.98
CA GLN A 77 5.27 11.87 -15.64
C GLN A 77 6.23 12.06 -16.81
N GLN A 78 6.64 10.99 -17.51
CA GLN A 78 7.48 11.09 -18.71
C GLN A 78 6.84 11.93 -19.83
N VAL A 79 5.53 11.81 -20.05
CA VAL A 79 4.82 12.61 -21.06
C VAL A 79 4.81 14.10 -20.72
N ARG A 80 4.82 14.48 -19.43
CA ARG A 80 4.88 15.88 -18.99
C ARG A 80 6.26 16.53 -19.14
N TYR A 81 7.33 15.74 -19.22
CA TYR A 81 8.71 16.23 -19.34
C TYR A 81 9.27 16.11 -20.77
N ARG A 82 8.46 15.69 -21.74
CA ARG A 82 8.76 15.72 -23.18
C ARG A 82 8.07 16.91 -23.83
#